data_AF-A0A4R4ZSY6-F1
#
_entry.id   AF-A0A4R4ZSY6-F1
#
_cell.length_a   1.000
_cell.length_b   1.000
_cell.length_c   1.000
_cell.angle_alpha   90.00
_cell.angle_beta   90.00
_cell.angle_gamma   90.00
#
_symmetry.space_group_name_H-M   'P 1'
#
loop_
_entity.id
_entity.type
_entity.pdbx_description
1 polymer ?
#
loop_
_entity_poly.entity_id
_entity_poly.type
_entity_poly.pdbx_seq_one_letter_code
_entity_poly.pdbx_strand_id
1 'polypeptide(L)' 'MRTLGVAVLGLFLGLLAGLLIFGELVGRIVVANKGSVEAPWTFVIGFGQQGLAIAGLIAAIVIDHRRRAGTSK' A
#
# COMPACT_ATOMS: atom_id res chain seq x y z
N MET A 1 21.53 -8.29 4.36
CA MET A 1 20.68 -7.47 5.27
C MET A 1 20.01 -6.26 4.59
N ARG A 2 20.62 -5.63 3.56
CA ARG A 2 20.02 -4.48 2.84
C ARG A 2 18.64 -4.74 2.20
N THR A 3 18.44 -5.89 1.55
CA THR A 3 17.14 -6.23 0.89
C THR A 3 16.00 -6.34 1.90
N LEU A 4 16.27 -6.90 3.09
CA LEU A 4 15.30 -6.94 4.18
C LEU A 4 14.90 -5.52 4.62
N GLY A 5 15.87 -4.61 4.77
CA GLY A 5 15.59 -3.21 5.10
C GLY A 5 14.74 -2.50 4.05
N VAL A 6 15.03 -2.72 2.75
CA VAL A 6 14.23 -2.15 1.65
C VAL A 6 12.81 -2.74 1.62
N ALA A 7 12.69 -4.04 1.86
CA ALA A 7 11.41 -4.74 1.95
C ALA A 7 10.54 -4.16 3.08
N VAL A 8 11.11 -4.01 4.28
CA VAL A 8 10.42 -3.39 5.43
C VAL A 8 10.03 -1.95 5.11
N LEU A 9 10.93 -1.15 4.53
CA LEU A 9 10.60 0.23 4.13
C LEU A 9 9.43 0.27 3.15
N GLY A 10 9.43 -0.59 2.13
CA GLY A 10 8.35 -0.70 1.15
C GLY A 10 7.01 -1.08 1.79
N LEU A 11 7.03 -2.02 2.75
CA LEU A 11 5.84 -2.43 3.50
C LEU A 11 5.25 -1.26 4.29
N PHE A 12 6.08 -0.53 5.05
CA PHE A 12 5.62 0.60 5.85
C PHE A 12 5.12 1.77 4.99
N LEU A 13 5.80 2.07 3.88
CA LEU A 13 5.33 3.09 2.94
C LEU A 13 4.01 2.69 2.28
N GLY A 14 3.87 1.42 1.89
CA GLY A 14 2.62 0.88 1.35
C GLY A 14 1.49 0.95 2.38
N LEU A 15 1.76 0.61 3.64
CA LEU A 15 0.79 0.71 4.73
C LEU A 15 0.34 2.17 4.97
N LEU A 16 1.28 3.11 5.03
CA LEU A 16 0.98 4.53 5.20
C LEU A 16 0.14 5.07 4.04
N ALA A 17 0.53 4.76 2.80
CA ALA A 17 -0.26 5.11 1.63
C ALA A 17 -1.65 4.48 1.67
N GLY A 18 -1.74 3.21 2.06
CA GLY A 18 -2.99 2.50 2.25
C GLY A 18 -3.90 3.17 3.27
N LEU A 19 -3.34 3.55 4.42
CA LEU A 19 -4.05 4.24 5.47
C LEU A 19 -4.65 5.57 4.98
N LEU A 20 -3.85 6.38 4.30
CA LEU A 20 -4.30 7.67 3.77
C LEU A 20 -5.35 7.51 2.66
N ILE A 21 -5.15 6.57 1.74
CA ILE A 21 -6.06 6.37 0.60
C ILE A 21 -7.37 5.75 1.08
N PHE A 22 -7.32 4.61 1.76
CA PHE A 22 -8.54 3.87 2.09
C PHE A 22 -9.24 4.40 3.35
N GLY A 23 -8.48 4.82 4.36
CA GLY A 23 -9.03 5.37 5.59
C GLY A 23 -9.62 6.76 5.38
N GLU A 24 -8.85 7.67 4.78
CA GLU A 24 -9.25 9.07 4.66
C GLU A 24 -10.00 9.34 3.36
N LEU A 25 -9.39 9.04 2.21
CA LEU A 25 -9.94 9.45 0.91
C LEU A 25 -11.18 8.64 0.54
N VAL A 26 -11.07 7.32 0.50
CA VAL A 26 -12.17 6.41 0.14
C VAL A 26 -13.29 6.47 1.19
N GLY A 27 -12.94 6.47 2.48
CA GLY A 27 -13.92 6.64 3.56
C GLY A 27 -14.76 7.90 3.40
N ARG A 28 -14.11 9.07 3.20
CA ARG A 28 -14.82 10.34 2.99
C ARG A 28 -15.68 10.33 1.73
N ILE A 29 -15.18 9.79 0.61
CA ILE A 29 -15.93 9.73 -0.65
C ILE A 29 -17.17 8.86 -0.50
N VAL A 30 -17.06 7.69 0.15
CA VAL A 30 -18.18 6.78 0.33
C VAL A 30 -19.25 7.42 1.21
N VAL A 31 -18.87 8.02 2.34
CA VAL A 31 -19.81 8.73 3.23
C VAL A 31 -20.46 9.93 2.52
N ALA A 32 -19.70 10.71 1.76
CA ALA A 32 -20.24 11.86 1.04
C ALA A 32 -21.27 11.47 -0.05
N ASN A 33 -21.11 10.31 -0.69
CA ASN A 33 -22.00 9.86 -1.77
C ASN A 33 -23.18 9.02 -1.28
N LYS A 34 -23.02 8.25 -0.19
CA LYS A 34 -24.04 7.28 0.27
C LYS A 34 -24.56 7.54 1.68
N GLY A 35 -24.01 8.50 2.41
CA GLY A 35 -24.40 8.83 3.79
C GLY A 35 -23.93 7.82 4.85
N SER A 36 -23.68 6.56 4.46
CA SER A 36 -23.17 5.50 5.33
C SER A 36 -22.18 4.61 4.57
N VAL A 37 -21.31 3.92 5.32
CA VAL A 37 -20.38 2.92 4.76
C VAL A 37 -21.07 1.56 4.77
N GLU A 38 -21.63 1.17 3.63
CA GLU A 38 -22.28 -0.13 3.44
C GLU A 38 -21.37 -1.14 2.74
N ALA A 39 -21.73 -2.43 2.80
CA ALA A 39 -21.07 -3.46 2.01
C ALA A 39 -21.20 -3.13 0.49
N PRO A 40 -20.15 -3.30 -0.32
CA PRO A 40 -18.86 -3.94 -0.02
C PRO A 40 -17.76 -2.98 0.45
N TRP A 41 -18.05 -1.69 0.65
CA TRP A 41 -17.03 -0.67 0.92
C TRP A 41 -16.34 -0.85 2.27
N THR A 42 -17.03 -1.41 3.26
CA THR A 42 -16.41 -1.83 4.54
C THR A 42 -15.25 -2.81 4.33
N PHE A 43 -15.40 -3.77 3.42
CA PHE A 43 -14.32 -4.71 3.09
C PHE A 43 -13.16 -4.02 2.37
N VAL A 44 -13.47 -3.18 1.38
CA VAL A 44 -12.46 -2.45 0.60
C VAL A 44 -11.64 -1.50 1.50
N ILE A 45 -12.30 -0.80 2.42
CA ILE A 45 -11.63 0.11 3.36
C ILE A 45 -10.79 -0.68 4.38
N GLY A 46 -11.33 -1.77 4.92
CA GLY A 46 -10.65 -2.59 5.92
C GLY A 46 -9.44 -3.37 5.39
N PHE A 47 -9.51 -3.90 4.17
CA PHE A 47 -8.47 -4.75 3.58
C PHE A 47 -7.61 -4.02 2.53
N GLY A 48 -8.08 -2.92 1.96
CA GLY A 48 -7.34 -2.16 0.93
C GLY A 48 -5.99 -1.64 1.44
N GLN A 49 -5.93 -1.27 2.73
CA GLN A 49 -4.69 -0.85 3.39
C GLN A 49 -3.62 -1.96 3.37
N GLN A 50 -4.03 -3.19 3.69
CA GLN A 50 -3.14 -4.35 3.74
C GLN A 50 -2.68 -4.73 2.32
N GLY A 51 -3.57 -4.62 1.33
CA GLY A 51 -3.22 -4.80 -0.08
C GLY A 51 -2.12 -3.83 -0.54
N LEU A 52 -2.23 -2.54 -0.17
CA LEU A 52 -1.21 -1.54 -0.50
C LEU A 52 0.12 -1.78 0.24
N ALA A 53 0.09 -2.27 1.48
CA ALA A 53 1.30 -2.66 2.20
C ALA A 53 2.05 -3.79 1.48
N ILE A 54 1.34 -4.83 1.04
CA ILE A 54 1.91 -5.95 0.27
C ILE A 54 2.43 -5.44 -1.09
N ALA A 55 1.68 -4.60 -1.79
CA ALA A 55 2.12 -4.02 -3.05
C ALA A 55 3.39 -3.17 -2.89
N GLY A 56 3.48 -2.36 -1.83
CA GLY A 56 4.66 -1.56 -1.50
C GLY A 56 5.89 -2.41 -1.20
N LEU A 57 5.72 -3.50 -0.43
CA LEU A 57 6.76 -4.50 -0.17
C LEU A 57 7.31 -5.09 -1.48
N ILE A 58 6.41 -5.60 -2.33
CA ILE A 58 6.79 -6.22 -3.61
C ILE A 58 7.49 -5.20 -4.52
N ALA A 59 6.93 -3.99 -4.65
CA ALA A 59 7.51 -2.93 -5.46
C ALA A 59 8.93 -2.56 -5.01
N ALA A 60 9.14 -2.41 -3.69
CA ALA A 60 10.45 -2.09 -3.14
C ALA A 60 11.49 -3.19 -3.42
N ILE A 61 11.10 -4.46 -3.29
CA ILE A 61 11.98 -5.61 -3.62
C ILE A 61 12.32 -5.62 -5.12
N VAL A 62 11.32 -5.45 -5.99
CA VAL A 62 11.52 -5.41 -7.44
C VAL A 62 12.45 -4.26 -7.84
N ILE A 63 12.30 -3.08 -7.23
CA ILE A 63 13.16 -1.92 -7.48
C ILE A 63 14.60 -2.20 -7.00
N ASP A 64 14.80 -2.78 -5.81
CA ASP A 64 16.14 -3.15 -5.30
C ASP A 64 16.82 -4.13 -6.25
N HIS A 65 16.11 -5.16 -6.71
CA HIS A 65 16.63 -6.14 -7.66
C HIS A 65 17.01 -5.50 -9.01
N ARG A 66 16.13 -4.67 -9.58
CA ARG A 66 16.41 -3.98 -10.86
C ARG A 66 17.61 -3.04 -10.77
N ARG A 67 17.75 -2.30 -9.66
CA ARG A 67 18.89 -1.39 -9.46
C ARG A 67 20.21 -2.13 -9.37
N ARG A 68 20.25 -3.30 -8.73
CA ARG A 68 21.46 -4.13 -8.64
C ARG A 68 21.88 -4.72 -9.99
N ALA A 69 20.91 -5.16 -10.79
CA ALA A 69 21.18 -5.68 -12.13
C ALA A 69 21.78 -4.62 -13.06
N GLY A 70 21.39 -3.34 -12.89
CA GLY A 70 21.92 -2.23 -13.69
C GLY A 70 23.33 -1.76 -13.32
N THR A 71 23.77 -1.97 -12.07
CA THR A 71 25.09 -1.52 -11.57
C THR A 71 26.24 -2.51 -11.84
N SER A 72 25.98 -3.63 -12.52
CA SER A 72 26.97 -4.68 -12.80
C SER A 72 27.64 -4.54 -14.18
N LYS A 73 27.74 -3.31 -14.71
CA LYS A 73 28.47 -2.97 -15.94
C LYS A 73 29.57 -1.99 -15.60
#